data_AF-A0A947A6X6-F1
#
_entry.id   AF-A0A947A6X6-F1
#
_cell.length_a   1.000
_cell.length_b   1.000
_cell.length_c   1.000
_cell.angle_alpha   90.00
_cell.angle_beta   90.00
_cell.angle_gamma   90.00
#
_symmetry.space_group_name_H-M   'P 1'
#
loop_
_entity.id
_entity.type
_entity.pdbx_description
1 polymer ?
#
loop_
_entity_poly.entity_id
_entity_poly.type
_entity_poly.pdbx_seq_one_letter_code
_entity_poly.pdbx_strand_id
1 'polypeptide(L)'
;MSQVERLKEFKKSVRNKFNIYNSLFLNLPYTDTENVGVYIPLLFRQCEKGLEAGKNPMEILEDFFANYAEIETEKERIDFMFKIIQYVERQVVLYDSVEDAAFPRLHELTDSLSIRD
;
A
#
# COMPACT_ATOMS: atom_id res chain seq x y z
N MET A 1 -10.01 8.11 28.70
CA MET A 1 -9.19 9.12 27.98
C MET A 1 -8.13 8.45 27.11
N SER A 2 -7.43 7.42 27.60
CA SER A 2 -6.40 6.62 26.89
C SER A 2 -6.71 6.27 25.42
N GLN A 3 -7.91 5.77 25.07
CA GLN A 3 -8.16 5.23 23.73
C GLN A 3 -8.20 6.31 22.62
N VAL A 4 -8.72 7.50 22.92
CA VAL A 4 -8.80 8.62 21.95
C VAL A 4 -7.41 9.20 21.70
N GLU A 5 -6.59 9.30 22.76
CA GLU A 5 -5.21 9.77 22.68
C GLU A 5 -4.32 8.78 21.93
N ARG A 6 -4.47 7.47 22.19
CA ARG A 6 -3.82 6.41 21.41
C ARG A 6 -4.20 6.45 19.94
N LEU A 7 -5.48 6.67 19.61
CA LEU A 7 -5.91 6.79 18.21
C LEU A 7 -5.29 8.01 17.53
N LYS A 8 -5.17 9.13 18.25
CA LYS A 8 -4.53 10.35 17.75
C LYS A 8 -3.03 10.13 17.51
N GLU A 9 -2.35 9.46 18.43
CA GLU A 9 -0.92 9.13 18.28
C GLU A 9 -0.70 8.11 17.16
N PHE A 10 -1.57 7.11 17.02
CA PHE A 10 -1.52 6.16 15.91
C PHE A 10 -1.68 6.84 14.54
N LYS A 11 -2.66 7.75 14.42
CA LYS A 11 -2.82 8.55 13.19
C LYS A 11 -1.56 9.36 12.87
N LYS A 12 -0.93 9.95 13.87
CA LYS A 12 0.26 10.79 13.71
C LYS A 12 1.52 9.98 13.41
N SER A 13 1.81 8.97 14.21
CA SER A 13 3.09 8.26 14.22
C SER A 13 3.11 7.06 13.31
N VAL A 14 1.96 6.46 12.99
CA VAL A 14 1.84 5.35 12.04
C VAL A 14 1.30 5.83 10.70
N ARG A 15 0.02 6.22 10.64
CA ARG A 15 -0.67 6.50 9.37
C ARG A 15 -0.04 7.64 8.58
N ASN A 16 0.24 8.78 9.22
CA ASN A 16 0.80 9.93 8.51
C ASN A 16 2.23 9.64 8.03
N LYS A 17 3.06 9.00 8.86
CA LYS A 17 4.43 8.63 8.47
C LYS A 17 4.42 7.63 7.32
N PHE A 18 3.60 6.59 7.41
CA PHE A 18 3.40 5.63 6.32
C PHE A 18 3.02 6.35 5.02
N ASN A 19 2.01 7.23 5.05
CA ASN A 19 1.57 7.96 3.85
C ASN A 19 2.70 8.82 3.23
N ILE A 20 3.50 9.49 4.06
CA ILE A 20 4.61 10.31 3.59
C ILE A 20 5.67 9.44 2.92
N TYR A 21 6.13 8.38 3.61
CA TYR A 21 7.15 7.48 3.06
C TYR A 21 6.65 6.73 1.83
N ASN A 22 5.42 6.23 1.85
CA ASN A 22 4.81 5.54 0.73
C ASN A 22 4.74 6.44 -0.51
N SER A 23 4.35 7.70 -0.34
CA SER A 23 4.35 8.69 -1.43
C SER A 23 5.76 8.99 -1.95
N LEU A 24 6.76 9.06 -1.08
CA LEU A 24 8.15 9.24 -1.50
C LEU A 24 8.66 8.04 -2.30
N PHE A 25 8.37 6.82 -1.84
CA PHE A 25 8.79 5.58 -2.50
C PHE A 25 8.08 5.32 -3.83
N LEU A 26 6.82 5.77 -3.99
CA LEU A 26 6.12 5.77 -5.27
C LEU A 26 6.79 6.63 -6.33
N ASN A 27 7.41 7.73 -5.90
CA ASN A 27 8.02 8.74 -6.78
C ASN A 27 9.53 8.54 -6.97
N LEU A 28 10.14 7.57 -6.27
CA LEU A 28 11.56 7.26 -6.42
C LEU A 28 11.76 6.40 -7.67
N PRO A 29 12.71 6.75 -8.56
CA PRO A 29 12.99 5.96 -9.75
C PRO A 29 13.45 4.56 -9.32
N TYR A 30 12.64 3.55 -9.60
CA TYR A 30 13.07 2.16 -9.50
C TYR A 30 13.87 1.82 -10.75
N THR A 31 15.01 1.17 -10.56
CA THR A 31 16.03 0.89 -11.58
C THR A 31 15.45 0.42 -12.92
N ASP A 32 15.91 1.11 -13.98
CA ASP A 32 15.95 0.74 -15.41
C ASP A 32 14.68 0.57 -16.25
N THR A 33 13.46 0.68 -15.74
CA THR A 33 12.29 0.64 -16.64
C THR A 33 11.13 1.49 -16.13
N GLU A 34 10.66 2.38 -17.00
CA GLU A 34 9.41 3.15 -17.00
C GLU A 34 8.60 3.16 -15.71
N ASN A 35 8.37 4.37 -15.15
CA ASN A 35 7.49 4.76 -14.04
C ASN A 35 6.32 3.81 -13.62
N VAL A 36 6.60 2.56 -13.22
CA VAL A 36 5.60 1.59 -12.76
C VAL A 36 4.91 2.08 -11.49
N GLY A 37 5.59 2.91 -10.70
CA GLY A 37 5.02 3.59 -9.54
C GLY A 37 3.77 4.42 -9.85
N VAL A 38 3.64 4.97 -11.06
CA VAL A 38 2.43 5.75 -11.47
C VAL A 38 1.25 4.83 -11.79
N TYR A 39 1.53 3.60 -12.25
CA TYR A 39 0.50 2.64 -12.61
C TYR A 39 -0.13 1.98 -11.39
N ILE A 40 0.55 1.88 -10.24
CA ILE A 40 0.01 1.24 -9.04
C ILE A 40 -1.29 1.91 -8.54
N PRO A 41 -1.33 3.24 -8.27
CA PRO A 41 -2.56 3.87 -7.79
C PRO A 41 -3.68 3.82 -8.84
N LEU A 42 -3.32 3.77 -10.12
CA LEU A 42 -4.28 3.66 -11.21
C LEU A 42 -4.90 2.26 -11.29
N LEU A 43 -4.06 1.22 -11.21
CA LEU A 43 -4.50 -0.17 -11.14
C LEU A 43 -5.40 -0.39 -9.93
N PHE A 44 -5.01 0.11 -8.75
CA PHE A 44 -5.82 0.03 -7.54
C PHE A 44 -7.23 0.60 -7.74
N ARG A 45 -7.33 1.79 -8.34
CA ARG A 45 -8.64 2.42 -8.65
C ARG A 45 -9.46 1.60 -9.65
N GLN A 46 -8.82 0.97 -10.63
CA GLN A 46 -9.54 0.10 -11.58
C GLN A 46 -9.99 -1.20 -10.93
N CYS A 47 -9.21 -1.76 -10.01
CA CYS A 47 -9.63 -2.89 -9.20
C CYS A 47 -10.85 -2.52 -8.33
N GLU A 48 -10.83 -1.39 -7.63
CA GLU A 48 -11.99 -0.94 -6.83
C GLU A 48 -13.25 -0.82 -7.69
N LYS A 49 -13.18 -0.06 -8.80
CA LYS A 49 -14.32 0.14 -9.70
C LYS A 49 -14.79 -1.16 -10.35
N GLY A 50 -13.86 -2.01 -10.76
CA GLY A 50 -14.16 -3.28 -11.44
C GLY A 50 -14.86 -4.26 -10.50
N LEU A 51 -14.35 -4.39 -9.27
CA LEU A 51 -14.95 -5.24 -8.25
C LEU A 51 -16.33 -4.72 -7.83
N GLU A 52 -16.51 -3.41 -7.65
CA GLU A 52 -17.82 -2.80 -7.38
C GLU A 52 -18.82 -3.05 -8.51
N ALA A 53 -18.35 -3.08 -9.77
CA ALA A 53 -19.16 -3.41 -10.94
C ALA A 53 -19.40 -4.92 -11.14
N GLY A 54 -18.88 -5.79 -10.26
CA GLY A 54 -19.04 -7.24 -10.34
C GLY A 54 -18.16 -7.91 -11.42
N LYS A 55 -17.15 -7.21 -11.96
CA LYS A 55 -16.20 -7.79 -12.91
C LYS A 55 -15.29 -8.78 -12.20
N ASN A 56 -14.90 -9.82 -12.93
CA ASN A 56 -13.90 -10.75 -12.41
C ASN A 56 -12.46 -10.18 -12.58
N PRO A 57 -11.46 -10.69 -11.83
CA PRO A 57 -10.11 -10.17 -11.86
C PRO A 57 -9.43 -10.19 -13.25
N MET A 58 -9.70 -11.20 -14.08
CA MET A 58 -9.14 -11.27 -15.43
C MET A 58 -9.67 -10.14 -16.31
N GLU A 59 -10.98 -9.86 -16.24
CA GLU A 59 -11.58 -8.74 -16.98
C GLU A 59 -10.98 -7.40 -16.57
N ILE A 60 -10.77 -7.19 -15.26
CA ILE A 60 -10.18 -5.96 -14.72
C ILE A 60 -8.75 -5.77 -15.24
N LEU A 61 -7.94 -6.83 -15.24
CA LEU A 61 -6.56 -6.79 -15.69
C LEU A 61 -6.45 -6.60 -17.20
N GLU A 62 -7.25 -7.29 -18.01
CA GLU A 62 -7.30 -7.09 -19.45
C GLU A 62 -7.69 -5.64 -19.80
N ASP A 63 -8.73 -5.11 -19.16
CA ASP A 63 -9.14 -3.71 -19.34
C ASP A 63 -8.02 -2.74 -18.95
N PHE A 64 -7.27 -3.05 -17.88
CA PHE A 64 -6.17 -2.23 -17.43
C PHE A 64 -5.01 -2.22 -18.43
N PHE A 65 -4.57 -3.39 -18.89
CA PHE A 65 -3.47 -3.52 -19.84
C PHE A 65 -3.79 -2.87 -21.18
N ALA A 66 -5.01 -3.05 -21.68
CA ALA A 66 -5.42 -2.51 -22.96
C ALA A 66 -5.63 -0.99 -22.95
N ASN A 67 -6.23 -0.43 -21.89
CA ASN A 67 -6.69 0.96 -21.90
C ASN A 67 -5.81 1.95 -21.13
N TYR A 68 -4.86 1.47 -20.32
CA TYR A 68 -4.08 2.33 -19.42
C TYR A 68 -2.59 2.09 -19.46
N ALA A 69 -2.15 0.83 -19.50
CA ALA A 69 -0.72 0.50 -19.48
C ALA A 69 -0.12 0.34 -20.88
N GLU A 70 -0.95 0.23 -21.93
CA GLU A 70 -0.54 -0.02 -23.32
C GLU A 70 0.40 -1.25 -23.45
N ILE A 71 0.16 -2.27 -22.62
CA ILE A 71 0.98 -3.49 -22.58
C ILE A 71 0.39 -4.55 -23.52
N GLU A 72 1.11 -4.83 -24.60
CA GLU A 72 0.64 -5.74 -25.65
C GLU A 72 1.08 -7.20 -25.42
N THR A 73 2.32 -7.42 -24.97
CA THR A 73 2.86 -8.79 -24.90
C THR A 73 2.59 -9.45 -23.56
N GLU A 74 2.34 -10.77 -23.57
CA GLU A 74 2.15 -11.56 -22.35
C GLU A 74 3.36 -11.44 -21.40
N LYS A 75 4.58 -11.41 -21.94
CA LYS A 75 5.80 -11.25 -21.17
C LYS A 75 5.80 -9.93 -20.39
N GLU A 76 5.46 -8.82 -21.04
CA GLU A 76 5.40 -7.51 -20.37
C GLU A 76 4.28 -7.46 -19.32
N ARG A 77 3.15 -8.12 -19.56
CA ARG A 77 2.07 -8.24 -18.54
C ARG A 77 2.57 -8.96 -17.31
N ILE A 78 3.27 -10.08 -17.49
CA ILE A 78 3.85 -10.86 -16.40
C ILE A 78 4.91 -10.04 -15.65
N ASP A 79 5.83 -9.40 -16.36
CA ASP A 79 6.87 -8.56 -15.77
C ASP A 79 6.26 -7.40 -14.97
N PHE A 80 5.21 -6.78 -15.50
CA PHE A 80 4.46 -5.74 -14.80
C PHE A 80 3.82 -6.28 -13.52
N MET A 81 3.11 -7.41 -13.57
CA MET A 81 2.49 -8.02 -12.39
C MET A 81 3.51 -8.37 -11.30
N PHE A 82 4.70 -8.86 -11.66
CA PHE A 82 5.78 -9.07 -10.70
C PHE A 82 6.23 -7.77 -10.02
N LYS A 83 6.34 -6.67 -10.77
CA LYS A 83 6.64 -5.35 -10.20
C LYS A 83 5.54 -4.86 -9.26
N ILE A 84 4.26 -5.13 -9.58
CA ILE A 84 3.15 -4.83 -8.67
C ILE A 84 3.31 -5.58 -7.34
N ILE A 85 3.60 -6.88 -7.38
CA ILE A 85 3.78 -7.71 -6.18
C ILE A 85 4.92 -7.15 -5.32
N GLN A 86 6.09 -6.91 -5.92
CA GLN A 86 7.24 -6.34 -5.20
C GLN A 86 6.93 -5.00 -4.55
N TYR A 87 6.15 -4.16 -5.24
CA TYR A 87 5.73 -2.89 -4.71
C TYR A 87 4.78 -3.04 -3.51
N VAL A 88 3.79 -3.92 -3.60
CA VAL A 88 2.86 -4.21 -2.50
C VAL A 88 3.61 -4.79 -1.30
N GLU A 89 4.56 -5.71 -1.52
CA GLU A 89 5.41 -6.25 -0.45
C GLU A 89 6.19 -5.12 0.26
N ARG A 90 6.75 -4.18 -0.51
CA ARG A 90 7.44 -3.03 0.06
C ARG A 90 6.51 -2.14 0.91
N GLN A 91 5.26 -1.95 0.50
CA GLN A 91 4.28 -1.20 1.30
C GLN A 91 3.98 -1.89 2.64
N VAL A 92 3.82 -3.22 2.62
CA VAL A 92 3.56 -4.01 3.83
C VAL A 92 4.76 -3.90 4.79
N VAL A 93 5.98 -4.10 4.29
CA VAL A 93 7.21 -3.99 5.10
C VAL A 93 7.38 -2.58 5.66
N LEU A 94 7.07 -1.55 4.87
CA LEU A 94 7.13 -0.16 5.33
C LEU A 94 6.13 0.11 6.44
N TYR A 95 4.90 -0.41 6.29
CA TYR A 95 3.86 -0.24 7.30
C TYR A 95 4.30 -0.86 8.63
N ASP A 96 4.76 -2.10 8.60
CA ASP A 96 5.30 -2.85 9.75
C ASP A 96 6.45 -2.08 10.42
N SER A 97 7.42 -1.63 9.63
CA SER A 97 8.57 -0.84 10.12
C SER A 97 8.14 0.46 10.83
N VAL A 98 7.11 1.14 10.30
CA VAL A 98 6.59 2.38 10.87
C VAL A 98 5.75 2.12 12.13
N GLU A 99 4.99 1.03 12.16
CA GLU A 99 4.24 0.59 13.34
C GLU A 99 5.19 0.23 14.48
N ASP A 100 6.21 -0.60 14.22
CA ASP A 100 7.22 -0.99 15.20
C ASP A 100 7.97 0.22 15.76
N ALA A 101 8.36 1.16 14.90
CA ALA A 101 9.01 2.40 15.34
C ALA A 101 8.11 3.30 16.21
N ALA A 102 6.78 3.19 16.06
CA ALA A 102 5.80 3.91 16.86
C ALA A 102 5.37 3.14 18.13
N PHE A 103 5.66 1.85 18.22
CA PHE A 103 5.17 0.95 19.25
C PHE A 103 5.43 1.46 20.68
N PRO A 104 6.65 1.94 21.07
CA PRO A 104 6.88 2.42 22.43
C PRO A 104 5.93 3.53 22.85
N ARG A 105 5.65 4.50 21.94
CA ARG A 105 4.75 5.62 22.22
C ARG A 105 3.29 5.19 22.29
N LEU A 106 2.91 4.21 21.46
CA LEU A 106 1.55 3.65 21.47
C LEU A 106 1.31 2.79 22.72
N HIS A 107 2.36 2.11 23.19
CA HIS A 107 2.32 1.30 24.39
C HIS A 107 2.18 2.15 25.66
N GLU A 108 2.89 3.28 25.77
CA GLU A 108 2.72 4.24 26.88
C GLU A 108 1.28 4.77 27.01
N LEU A 109 0.54 4.86 25.90
CA LEU A 109 -0.86 5.31 25.86
C LEU A 109 -1.85 4.15 26.03
N THR A 110 -1.35 2.92 26.17
CA THR A 110 -2.16 1.73 26.45
C THR A 110 -2.32 1.60 27.95
N ASP A 111 -3.57 1.55 28.43
CA ASP A 111 -3.91 1.24 29.82
C ASP A 111 -3.63 -0.25 30.12
N SER A 112 -2.39 -0.70 30.01
CA SER A 112 -1.97 -2.05 30.39
C SER A 112 -1.50 -2.07 31.85
N LEU A 113 -2.38 -1.67 32.78
CA LEU A 113 -2.24 -1.98 34.20
C LEU A 113 -3.00 -3.26 34.60
N SER A 114 -3.43 -4.07 33.63
CA SER A 114 -4.03 -5.38 33.89
C SER A 114 -3.00 -6.48 33.72
N ILE A 115 -2.22 -6.77 34.77
CA ILE A 115 -1.92 -8.17 35.07
C ILE A 115 -3.20 -8.71 35.70
N ARG A 116 -3.97 -9.50 34.94
CA ARG A 116 -5.08 -10.30 35.49
C ARG A 116 -4.49 -11.68 35.77
N ASP A 117 -4.28 -11.92 37.07
CA ASP A 117 -3.81 -13.12 37.77
C ASP A 117 -2.59 -13.86 37.20
#